data_AF-D5VSC3-F1
#
_entry.id   AF-D5VSC3-F1
#
_cell.length_a   1.000
_cell.length_b   1.000
_cell.length_c   1.000
_cell.angle_alpha   90.00
_cell.angle_beta   90.00
_cell.angle_gamma   90.00
#
_symmetry.space_group_name_H-M   'P 1'
#
loop_
_entity.id
_entity.type
_entity.pdbx_description
1 polymer ?
#
loop_
_entity_poly.entity_id
_entity_poly.type
_entity_poly.pdbx_seq_one_letter_code
_entity_poly.pdbx_strand_id
1 'polypeptide(L)'
;MDVYETLYNLCLEHEVKVKDKKIPLWKCKSLEEVEDLNLPWKSLRELTIYLYEVLRTQRESTEFIKFDIVKVLVGLALLREDVYGVTTEETALKYLSQIITYRMNILARYYYLIKKPINTSIFEDIILKFPQNRDIRTSNIEDLKILVEKIKKRFKP
;
A
#
# COMPACT_ATOMS: atom_id res chain seq x y z
N MET A 1 15.71 5.87 9.96
CA MET A 1 15.26 4.81 9.01
C MET A 1 14.20 5.45 8.13
N ASP A 2 14.37 5.36 6.81
CA ASP A 2 13.41 5.89 5.85
C ASP A 2 12.07 5.12 5.97
N VAL A 3 10.95 5.83 5.91
CA VAL A 3 9.59 5.27 6.00
C VAL A 3 9.35 4.28 4.86
N TYR A 4 9.82 4.61 3.66
CA TYR A 4 9.66 3.75 2.49
C TYR A 4 10.54 2.51 2.58
N GLU A 5 11.72 2.60 3.20
CA GLU A 5 12.57 1.43 3.48
C GLU A 5 11.92 0.51 4.53
N THR A 6 11.27 1.10 5.53
CA THR A 6 10.51 0.33 6.53
C THR A 6 9.34 -0.40 5.87
N LEU A 7 8.56 0.29 5.03
CA LEU A 7 7.47 -0.31 4.26
C LEU A 7 7.97 -1.41 3.32
N TYR A 8 9.12 -1.20 2.67
CA TYR A 8 9.74 -2.21 1.82
C TYR A 8 10.02 -3.50 2.59
N ASN A 9 10.68 -3.39 3.75
CA ASN A 9 10.99 -4.54 4.60
C ASN A 9 9.71 -5.24 5.08
N LEU A 10 8.67 -4.49 5.44
CA LEU A 10 7.37 -5.07 5.81
C LEU A 10 6.71 -5.82 4.64
N CYS A 11 6.83 -5.31 3.41
CA CYS A 11 6.37 -6.03 2.22
C CYS A 11 7.13 -7.34 2.01
N LEU A 12 8.43 -7.38 2.31
CA LEU A 12 9.24 -8.59 2.20
C LEU A 12 8.89 -9.66 3.25
N GLU A 13 8.34 -9.27 4.40
CA GLU A 13 7.87 -10.21 5.42
C GLU A 13 6.47 -10.78 5.12
N HIS A 14 5.78 -10.30 4.08
CA HIS A 14 4.47 -10.82 3.70
C HIS A 14 4.57 -12.30 3.35
N GLU A 15 3.74 -13.12 4.00
CA GLU A 15 3.73 -14.56 3.84
C GLU A 15 3.00 -14.98 2.56
N VAL A 16 3.67 -15.76 1.73
CA VAL A 16 3.15 -16.37 0.51
C VAL A 16 3.20 -17.89 0.58
N LYS A 17 2.40 -18.57 -0.23
CA LYS A 17 2.36 -20.03 -0.31
C LYS A 17 3.34 -20.54 -1.37
N VAL A 18 4.24 -21.43 -0.96
CA VAL A 18 5.19 -22.16 -1.81
C VAL A 18 5.25 -23.62 -1.35
N LYS A 19 4.95 -24.59 -2.23
CA LYS A 19 4.98 -26.03 -1.92
C LYS A 19 4.23 -26.39 -0.64
N ASP A 20 2.98 -25.91 -0.53
CA ASP A 20 2.11 -26.08 0.65
C ASP A 20 2.64 -25.48 1.97
N LYS A 21 3.70 -24.67 1.94
CA LYS A 21 4.21 -23.95 3.11
C LYS A 21 3.99 -22.46 2.96
N LYS A 22 3.70 -21.79 4.08
CA LYS A 22 3.73 -20.34 4.17
C LYS A 22 5.15 -19.88 4.49
N ILE A 23 5.73 -19.07 3.61
CA ILE A 23 7.05 -18.48 3.80
C ILE A 23 7.01 -16.98 3.47
N PRO A 24 7.84 -16.15 4.12
CA PRO A 24 7.99 -14.74 3.75
C PRO A 24 8.49 -14.55 2.32
N LEU A 25 8.04 -13.49 1.65
CA LEU A 25 8.47 -13.11 0.30
C LEU A 25 10.00 -13.02 0.14
N TRP A 26 10.73 -12.60 1.17
CA TRP A 26 12.19 -12.55 1.08
C TRP A 26 12.86 -13.92 0.92
N LYS A 27 12.20 -15.01 1.32
CA LYS A 27 12.74 -16.37 1.13
C LYS A 27 12.52 -16.93 -0.27
N CYS A 28 11.61 -16.34 -1.05
CA CYS A 28 11.32 -16.75 -2.42
C CYS A 28 12.45 -16.33 -3.36
N LYS A 29 12.88 -17.23 -4.26
CA LYS A 29 13.92 -16.92 -5.26
C LYS A 29 13.33 -16.36 -6.55
N SER A 30 12.18 -16.88 -6.95
CA SER A 30 11.43 -16.44 -8.14
C SER A 30 9.94 -16.35 -7.80
N LEU A 31 9.22 -15.47 -8.49
CA LEU A 31 7.76 -15.39 -8.39
C LEU A 31 7.08 -16.65 -8.95
N GLU A 32 7.77 -17.40 -9.81
CA GLU A 32 7.28 -18.67 -10.40
C GLU A 32 7.12 -19.78 -9.35
N GLU A 33 7.85 -19.69 -8.23
CA GLU A 33 7.73 -20.63 -7.12
C GLU A 33 6.47 -20.36 -6.26
N VAL A 34 5.85 -19.19 -6.43
CA VAL A 34 4.73 -18.73 -5.61
C VAL A 34 3.41 -19.23 -6.17
N GLU A 35 2.75 -20.10 -5.42
CA GLU A 35 1.44 -20.67 -5.76
C GLU A 35 0.30 -19.70 -5.43
N ASP A 36 0.42 -19.00 -4.31
CA ASP A 36 -0.58 -18.07 -3.81
C ASP A 36 0.11 -16.91 -3.09
N LEU A 37 -0.20 -15.68 -3.53
CA LEU A 37 0.29 -14.46 -2.89
C LEU A 37 -0.39 -14.20 -1.54
N ASN A 38 -1.38 -14.99 -1.12
CA ASN A 38 -2.13 -14.81 0.14
C ASN A 38 -2.72 -13.39 0.25
N LEU A 39 -3.20 -12.89 -0.90
CA LEU A 39 -3.86 -11.60 -1.04
C LEU A 39 -5.36 -11.82 -1.18
N PRO A 40 -6.19 -10.87 -0.70
CA PRO A 40 -7.64 -10.95 -0.89
C PRO A 40 -8.07 -10.68 -2.35
N TRP A 41 -7.16 -10.18 -3.19
CA TRP A 41 -7.40 -9.89 -4.61
C TRP A 41 -6.61 -10.85 -5.49
N LYS A 42 -7.23 -11.30 -6.58
CA LYS A 42 -6.65 -12.23 -7.56
C LYS A 42 -6.03 -11.53 -8.76
N SER A 43 -6.41 -10.28 -9.03
CA SER A 43 -5.86 -9.47 -10.12
C SER A 43 -5.66 -8.02 -9.73
N LEU A 44 -4.83 -7.31 -10.49
CA LEU A 44 -4.63 -5.86 -10.30
C LEU A 44 -5.93 -5.08 -10.45
N ARG A 45 -6.85 -5.56 -11.29
CA ARG A 45 -8.18 -4.97 -11.47
C ARG A 45 -9.01 -5.05 -10.19
N GLU A 46 -9.09 -6.21 -9.57
CA GLU A 46 -9.80 -6.40 -8.30
C GLU A 46 -9.24 -5.49 -7.20
N LEU A 47 -7.91 -5.42 -7.10
CA LEU A 47 -7.24 -4.50 -6.17
C LEU A 47 -7.58 -3.03 -6.47
N THR A 48 -7.63 -2.64 -7.74
CA THR A 48 -7.92 -1.24 -8.10
C THR A 48 -9.37 -0.86 -7.80
N ILE A 49 -10.32 -1.78 -8.02
CA ILE A 49 -11.73 -1.59 -7.63
C ILE A 49 -11.81 -1.41 -6.12
N TYR A 50 -11.14 -2.26 -5.35
CA TYR A 50 -11.06 -2.14 -3.90
C TYR A 50 -10.48 -0.76 -3.48
N LEU A 51 -9.40 -0.31 -4.09
CA LEU A 51 -8.80 1.00 -3.79
C LEU A 51 -9.74 2.16 -4.14
N TYR A 52 -10.49 2.06 -5.24
CA TYR A 52 -11.52 3.04 -5.58
C TYR A 52 -12.61 3.12 -4.51
N GLU A 53 -13.10 1.97 -4.04
CA GLU A 53 -14.12 1.90 -2.97
C GLU A 53 -13.59 2.48 -1.66
N VAL A 54 -12.38 2.08 -1.24
CA VAL A 54 -11.72 2.63 -0.04
C VAL A 54 -11.57 4.15 -0.16
N LEU A 55 -11.14 4.65 -1.31
CA LEU A 55 -11.01 6.08 -1.55
C LEU A 55 -12.37 6.79 -1.48
N ARG A 56 -13.42 6.23 -2.07
CA ARG A 56 -14.77 6.78 -2.02
C ARG A 56 -15.25 6.89 -0.58
N THR A 57 -15.17 5.80 0.18
CA THR A 57 -15.58 5.76 1.58
C THR A 57 -14.72 6.68 2.46
N GLN A 58 -13.41 6.76 2.22
CA GLN A 58 -12.52 7.63 2.99
C GLN A 58 -12.82 9.11 2.79
N ARG A 59 -13.33 9.52 1.62
CA ARG A 59 -13.75 10.91 1.34
C ARG A 59 -15.03 11.32 2.07
N GLU A 60 -15.91 10.36 2.31
CA GLU A 60 -17.18 10.56 3.02
C GLU A 60 -17.02 10.42 4.55
N SER A 61 -15.93 9.80 5.00
CA SER A 61 -15.65 9.51 6.41
C SER A 61 -14.78 10.59 7.08
N THR A 62 -15.09 10.90 8.34
CA THR A 62 -14.23 11.69 9.24
C THR A 62 -13.20 10.84 9.98
N GLU A 63 -13.30 9.51 9.86
CA GLU A 63 -12.42 8.52 10.46
C GLU A 63 -11.62 7.73 9.41
N PHE A 64 -10.57 7.04 9.87
CA PHE A 64 -9.79 6.16 9.01
C PHE A 64 -10.52 4.88 8.67
N ILE A 65 -10.63 4.62 7.37
CA ILE A 65 -11.05 3.33 6.84
C ILE A 65 -9.88 2.36 6.95
N LYS A 66 -10.06 1.22 7.61
CA LYS A 66 -9.00 0.23 7.76
C LYS A 66 -8.71 -0.42 6.42
N PHE A 67 -7.44 -0.37 5.98
CA PHE A 67 -6.93 -1.18 4.89
C PHE A 67 -5.47 -1.56 5.16
N ASP A 68 -5.03 -2.67 4.59
CA ASP A 68 -3.69 -3.20 4.79
C ASP A 68 -2.75 -2.70 3.69
N ILE A 69 -1.97 -1.66 4.00
CA ILE A 69 -1.05 -1.04 3.05
C ILE A 69 0.03 -2.03 2.55
N VAL A 70 0.45 -2.98 3.38
CA VAL A 70 1.47 -3.97 3.00
C VAL A 70 0.89 -4.88 1.92
N LYS A 71 -0.31 -5.42 2.14
CA LYS A 71 -0.99 -6.25 1.13
C LYS A 71 -1.27 -5.48 -0.14
N VAL A 72 -1.68 -4.22 -0.04
CA VAL A 72 -1.90 -3.36 -1.21
C VAL A 72 -0.59 -3.19 -2.02
N LEU A 73 0.53 -2.89 -1.37
CA LEU A 73 1.81 -2.70 -2.04
C LEU A 73 2.33 -3.99 -2.68
N VAL A 74 2.21 -5.13 -1.99
CA VAL A 74 2.53 -6.45 -2.54
C VAL A 74 1.64 -6.76 -3.74
N GLY A 75 0.34 -6.47 -3.64
CA GLY A 75 -0.62 -6.67 -4.72
C GLY A 75 -0.33 -5.79 -5.94
N LEU A 76 -0.02 -4.51 -5.75
CA LEU A 76 0.39 -3.59 -6.81
C LEU A 76 1.64 -4.09 -7.53
N ALA A 77 2.59 -4.67 -6.79
CA ALA A 77 3.85 -5.14 -7.36
C ALA A 77 3.73 -6.48 -8.08
N LEU A 78 2.92 -7.42 -7.57
CA LEU A 78 3.00 -8.83 -7.97
C LEU A 78 1.72 -9.39 -8.62
N LEU A 79 0.57 -8.71 -8.53
CA LEU A 79 -0.63 -9.14 -9.24
C LEU A 79 -0.50 -8.87 -10.74
N ARG A 80 -1.02 -9.80 -11.55
CA ARG A 80 -1.02 -9.66 -13.00
C ARG A 80 -2.05 -8.63 -13.46
N GLU A 81 -1.72 -7.92 -14.54
CA GLU A 81 -2.68 -7.10 -15.27
C GLU A 81 -3.68 -7.99 -16.01
N ASP A 82 -4.95 -7.60 -16.03
CA ASP A 82 -5.96 -8.30 -16.83
C ASP A 82 -5.83 -7.90 -18.31
N VAL A 83 -5.87 -8.90 -19.20
CA VAL A 83 -5.69 -8.78 -20.67
C VAL A 83 -6.70 -7.83 -21.33
N TYR A 84 -7.81 -7.50 -20.66
CA TYR A 84 -8.92 -6.72 -21.20
C TYR A 84 -8.93 -5.23 -20.79
N GLY A 85 -7.81 -4.73 -20.26
CA GLY A 85 -7.33 -3.34 -20.40
C GLY A 85 -8.36 -2.21 -20.24
N VAL A 86 -8.55 -1.77 -19.00
CA VAL A 86 -8.96 -0.38 -18.65
C VAL A 86 -8.23 0.08 -17.38
N THR A 87 -7.87 -0.86 -16.52
CA THR A 87 -7.31 -0.59 -15.21
C THR A 87 -5.79 -0.80 -15.21
N THR A 88 -5.05 0.30 -15.07
CA THR A 88 -3.59 0.30 -15.05
C THR A 88 -3.05 0.35 -13.62
N GLU A 89 -1.83 -0.15 -13.42
CA GLU A 89 -1.05 0.07 -12.20
C GLU A 89 -0.99 1.56 -11.81
N GLU A 90 -0.85 2.44 -12.80
CA GLU A 90 -0.86 3.88 -12.59
C GLU A 90 -2.16 4.38 -11.95
N THR A 91 -3.30 3.83 -12.36
CA THR A 91 -4.60 4.18 -11.75
C THR A 91 -4.68 3.71 -10.31
N ALA A 92 -4.22 2.49 -10.03
CA ALA A 92 -4.20 1.93 -8.69
C ALA A 92 -3.27 2.73 -7.75
N LEU A 93 -2.07 3.09 -8.23
CA LEU A 93 -1.12 3.97 -7.54
C LEU A 93 -1.71 5.35 -7.27
N LYS A 94 -2.45 5.92 -8.23
CA LYS A 94 -3.13 7.20 -8.06
C LYS A 94 -4.18 7.13 -6.96
N TYR A 95 -4.98 6.06 -6.89
CA TYR A 95 -5.93 5.89 -5.79
C TYR A 95 -5.23 5.73 -4.44
N LEU A 96 -4.17 4.92 -4.35
CA LEU A 96 -3.39 4.76 -3.11
C LEU A 96 -2.77 6.09 -2.65
N SER A 97 -2.14 6.84 -3.56
CA SER A 97 -1.57 8.16 -3.30
C SER A 97 -2.61 9.14 -2.74
N GLN A 98 -3.82 9.15 -3.33
CA GLN A 98 -4.93 9.96 -2.85
C GLN A 98 -5.41 9.50 -1.48
N ILE A 99 -5.57 8.20 -1.23
CA ILE A 99 -5.94 7.65 0.09
C ILE A 99 -4.94 8.13 1.14
N ILE A 100 -3.63 7.96 0.91
CA ILE A 100 -2.59 8.39 1.85
C ILE A 100 -2.67 9.90 2.11
N THR A 101 -2.83 10.71 1.06
CA THR A 101 -2.96 12.16 1.19
C THR A 101 -4.20 12.55 2.01
N TYR A 102 -5.35 11.91 1.77
CA TYR A 102 -6.56 12.12 2.56
C TYR A 102 -6.33 11.76 4.03
N ARG A 103 -5.68 10.63 4.29
CA ARG A 103 -5.40 10.19 5.66
C ARG A 103 -4.48 11.16 6.38
N MET A 104 -3.45 11.65 5.69
CA MET A 104 -2.54 12.66 6.24
C MET A 104 -3.24 13.97 6.53
N ASN A 105 -4.17 14.42 5.67
CA ASN A 105 -4.99 15.59 5.94
C ASN A 105 -5.89 15.41 7.18
N ILE A 106 -6.45 14.21 7.37
CA ILE A 106 -7.22 13.86 8.56
C ILE A 106 -6.30 13.87 9.80
N LEU A 107 -5.14 13.20 9.74
CA LEU A 107 -4.13 13.20 10.81
C LEU A 107 -3.73 14.62 11.20
N ALA A 108 -3.44 15.49 10.22
CA ALA A 108 -3.06 16.88 10.47
C ALA A 108 -4.17 17.64 11.20
N ARG A 109 -5.45 17.47 10.80
CA ARG A 109 -6.60 18.06 11.52
C ARG A 109 -6.69 17.57 12.96
N TYR A 110 -6.49 16.28 13.20
CA TYR A 110 -6.53 15.67 14.54
C TYR A 110 -5.32 16.06 15.43
N TYR A 111 -4.15 16.24 14.83
CA TYR A 111 -2.94 16.70 15.52
C TYR A 111 -3.10 18.14 16.04
N TYR A 112 -3.81 18.99 15.30
CA TYR A 112 -4.23 20.31 15.79
C TYR A 112 -5.30 20.23 16.90
N LEU A 113 -6.02 19.11 17.05
CA LEU A 113 -7.15 18.93 17.97
C LEU A 113 -6.83 18.09 19.23
N ILE A 114 -5.56 17.71 19.48
CA ILE A 114 -5.15 16.91 20.65
C ILE A 114 -5.99 15.62 20.80
N LYS A 115 -6.32 14.95 19.69
CA LYS A 115 -7.00 13.63 19.73
C LYS A 115 -6.37 12.69 18.71
N LYS A 116 -5.84 11.56 19.16
CA LYS A 116 -5.31 10.50 18.30
C LYS A 116 -6.47 9.68 17.72
N PRO A 117 -6.53 9.41 16.40
CA PRO A 117 -7.56 8.55 15.83
C PRO A 117 -7.46 7.12 16.36
N ILE A 118 -8.59 6.46 16.58
CA ILE A 118 -8.66 5.15 17.27
C ILE A 118 -8.04 4.00 16.43
N ASN A 119 -7.97 4.17 15.10
CA ASN A 119 -7.52 3.14 14.15
C ASN A 119 -6.20 3.49 13.43
N THR A 120 -5.26 4.17 14.09
CA THR A 120 -3.94 4.47 13.50
C THR A 120 -3.11 3.20 13.30
N SER A 121 -2.62 3.01 12.07
CA SER A 121 -1.61 2.02 11.70
C SER A 121 -0.20 2.47 12.09
N ILE A 122 0.76 1.53 12.08
CA ILE A 122 2.19 1.83 12.32
C ILE A 122 2.71 2.90 11.35
N PHE A 123 2.26 2.87 10.09
CA PHE A 123 2.61 3.89 9.10
C PHE A 123 2.15 5.29 9.51
N GLU A 124 0.95 5.40 10.08
CA GLU A 124 0.40 6.67 10.56
C GLU A 124 1.12 7.16 11.80
N ASP A 125 1.50 6.27 12.71
CA ASP A 125 2.32 6.60 13.88
C ASP A 125 3.73 7.08 13.51
N ILE A 126 4.29 6.56 12.40
CA ILE A 126 5.59 7.01 11.89
C ILE A 126 5.45 8.38 11.21
N ILE A 127 4.41 8.59 10.39
CA ILE A 127 4.14 9.88 9.73
C ILE A 127 3.83 11.00 10.73
N LEU A 128 3.10 10.69 11.80
CA LEU A 128 2.74 11.63 12.86
C LEU A 128 3.95 12.21 13.62
N LYS A 129 5.12 11.57 13.58
CA LYS A 129 6.34 12.04 14.25
C LYS A 129 7.11 13.12 13.47
N PHE A 130 6.70 13.46 12.25
CA PHE A 130 7.37 14.47 11.43
C PHE A 130 6.66 15.84 11.49
N PRO A 131 7.40 16.97 11.34
CA PRO A 131 6.79 18.30 11.30
C PRO A 131 5.82 18.40 10.11
N GLN A 132 4.53 18.43 10.41
CA GLN A 132 3.45 18.51 9.42
C GLN A 132 3.38 19.94 8.87
N ASN A 133 4.10 20.25 7.79
CA ASN A 133 3.91 21.50 7.07
C ASN A 133 2.47 21.56 6.51
N ARG A 134 1.82 22.72 6.62
CA ARG A 134 0.38 22.95 6.36
C ARG A 134 -0.12 22.59 4.95
N ASP A 135 0.77 22.40 3.97
CA ASP A 135 0.45 22.03 2.60
C ASP A 135 1.07 20.67 2.26
N ILE A 136 0.45 19.59 2.74
CA ILE A 136 0.89 18.25 2.38
C ILE A 136 0.25 17.81 1.07
N ARG A 137 0.63 18.48 -0.02
CA ARG A 137 0.61 17.82 -1.34
C ARG A 137 1.77 16.85 -1.35
N THR A 138 1.58 15.69 -0.71
CA THR A 138 2.56 14.62 -0.75
C THR A 138 2.80 14.23 -2.20
N SER A 139 3.99 14.52 -2.73
CA SER A 139 4.50 13.89 -3.97
C SER A 139 4.85 12.42 -3.73
N ASN A 140 4.03 11.71 -2.96
CA ASN A 140 4.25 10.33 -2.54
C ASN A 140 4.08 9.33 -3.69
N ILE A 141 3.52 9.75 -4.81
CA ILE A 141 3.30 8.87 -5.96
C ILE A 141 4.62 8.37 -6.55
N GLU A 142 5.66 9.20 -6.55
CA GLU A 142 6.98 8.81 -7.07
C GLU A 142 7.67 7.84 -6.10
N ASP A 143 7.60 8.12 -4.80
CA ASP A 143 8.13 7.20 -3.78
C ASP A 143 7.40 5.84 -3.80
N LEU A 144 6.08 5.84 -4.00
CA LEU A 144 5.30 4.62 -4.15
C LEU A 144 5.67 3.85 -5.43
N LYS A 145 5.89 4.54 -6.56
CA LYS A 145 6.39 3.93 -7.80
C LYS A 145 7.76 3.29 -7.58
N ILE A 146 8.68 4.01 -6.95
CA ILE A 146 10.03 3.50 -6.62
C ILE A 146 9.91 2.26 -5.73
N LEU A 147 9.05 2.30 -4.72
CA LEU A 147 8.82 1.17 -3.81
C LEU A 147 8.27 -0.06 -4.54
N VAL A 148 7.22 0.12 -5.36
CA VAL A 148 6.60 -0.95 -6.15
C VAL A 148 7.60 -1.54 -7.13
N GLU A 149 8.37 -0.70 -7.83
CA GLU A 149 9.44 -1.16 -8.73
C GLU A 149 10.57 -1.89 -7.99
N LYS A 150 10.93 -1.45 -6.77
CA LYS A 150 11.92 -2.13 -5.94
C LYS A 150 11.45 -3.53 -5.54
N ILE A 151 10.16 -3.71 -5.24
CA ILE A 151 9.57 -5.03 -4.99
C ILE A 151 9.61 -5.89 -6.26
N LYS A 152 9.19 -5.36 -7.41
CA LYS A 152 9.23 -6.09 -8.70
C LYS A 152 10.64 -6.54 -9.08
N LYS A 153 11.62 -5.63 -8.98
CA LYS A 153 13.02 -5.90 -9.33
C LYS A 153 13.64 -7.02 -8.52
N ARG A 154 13.15 -7.29 -7.30
CA ARG A 154 13.59 -8.44 -6.50
C ARG A 154 13.30 -9.77 -7.19
N PHE A 155 12.24 -9.84 -7.98
CA PHE A 155 11.74 -11.08 -8.60
C PHE A 155 11.84 -11.07 -10.12
N LYS A 156 12.47 -10.04 -10.72
CA LYS A 156 12.87 -10.08 -12.14
C LYS A 156 14.20 -10.83 -12.25
N PRO A 157 14.36 -11.70 -13.28
CA PRO A 157 15.62 -12.40 -13.53
C PRO A 157 16.77 -11.45 -13.87
#